data_AF-A0AA87CDM2-F1
#
_entry.id   AF-A0AA87CDM2-F1
#
_cell.length_a   1.000
_cell.length_b   1.000
_cell.length_c   1.000
_cell.angle_alpha   90.00
_cell.angle_beta   90.00
_cell.angle_gamma   90.00
#
_symmetry.space_group_name_H-M   'P 1'
#
loop_
_entity.id
_entity.type
_entity.pdbx_description
1 polymer ?
#
loop_
_entity_poly.entity_id
_entity_poly.type
_entity_poly.pdbx_seq_one_letter_code
_entity_poly.pdbx_strand_id
1 'polypeptide(L)'
;MDKILGASFSLLWLQLGWVSGQQKEKSDQEQVKQSPQSLTVQEGEISILNCSYEKGAFDYLLWHWKYPGKGPAFLIAIRSVMNEMEDGSFTVSLNKSAKQLALHIATSQPGDSATYICAAS
;
A
#
# COMPACT_ATOMS: atom_id res chain seq x y z
N MET A 1 49.23 -13.94 50.15
CA MET A 1 47.77 -13.91 50.33
C MET A 1 47.22 -12.73 49.58
N ASP A 2 46.41 -12.81 48.53
CA ASP A 2 46.15 -13.81 47.52
C ASP A 2 45.64 -13.00 46.31
N LYS A 3 46.04 -13.42 45.12
CA LYS A 3 45.45 -12.96 43.87
C LYS A 3 44.01 -13.45 43.83
N ILE A 4 43.03 -12.55 43.79
CA ILE A 4 41.70 -12.90 43.29
C ILE A 4 41.32 -11.97 42.15
N LEU A 5 41.59 -12.54 40.97
CA LEU A 5 41.02 -12.32 39.67
C LEU A 5 39.51 -12.01 39.76
N GLY A 6 39.12 -10.83 39.30
CA GLY A 6 37.72 -10.43 39.21
C GLY A 6 37.51 -9.57 37.98
N ALA A 7 37.72 -10.16 36.80
CA ALA A 7 37.32 -9.56 35.54
C ALA A 7 35.78 -9.46 35.54
N SER A 8 35.26 -8.30 35.91
CA SER A 8 33.84 -7.97 35.77
C SER A 8 33.54 -7.72 34.30
N PHE A 9 33.35 -8.80 33.55
CA PHE A 9 32.79 -8.72 32.21
C PHE A 9 31.28 -8.50 32.36
N SER A 10 30.88 -7.26 32.59
CA SER A 10 29.49 -6.85 32.47
C SER A 10 29.09 -7.01 31.01
N LEU A 11 28.64 -8.21 30.62
CA LEU A 11 27.84 -8.40 29.42
C LEU A 11 26.52 -7.69 29.69
N LEU A 12 26.47 -6.40 29.35
CA LEU A 12 25.21 -5.72 29.12
C LEU A 12 24.59 -6.43 27.91
N TRP A 13 23.88 -7.53 28.14
CA TRP A 13 23.00 -8.12 27.17
C TRP A 13 21.94 -7.07 26.87
N LEU A 14 22.19 -6.23 25.86
CA LEU A 14 21.12 -5.55 25.18
C LEU A 14 20.15 -6.64 24.77
N GLN A 15 19.01 -6.71 25.45
CA GLN A 15 17.84 -7.42 24.98
C GLN A 15 17.35 -6.69 23.73
N LEU A 16 18.10 -6.84 22.62
CA LEU A 16 17.59 -6.60 21.29
C LEU A 16 16.55 -7.70 21.11
N GLY A 17 15.31 -7.43 21.54
CA GLY A 17 14.17 -8.26 21.25
C GLY A 17 14.08 -8.36 19.73
N TRP A 18 14.54 -9.49 19.19
CA TRP A 18 14.35 -9.81 17.79
C TRP A 18 12.85 -10.06 17.61
N VAL A 19 12.13 -9.06 17.10
CA VAL A 19 10.77 -9.28 16.60
C VAL A 19 10.94 -9.90 15.21
N SER A 20 10.88 -11.23 15.13
CA SER A 20 10.71 -11.89 13.83
C SER A 20 9.24 -11.78 13.45
N GLY A 21 8.91 -10.86 12.53
CA GLY A 21 7.69 -11.04 11.75
C GLY A 21 7.82 -12.34 10.96
N GLN A 22 6.85 -13.25 11.06
CA GLN A 22 6.80 -14.39 10.16
C GLN A 22 6.61 -13.88 8.73
N GLN A 23 7.72 -13.74 7.99
CA GLN A 23 7.66 -13.58 6.55
C GLN A 23 7.26 -14.94 5.99
N LYS A 24 5.96 -15.18 5.90
CA LYS A 24 5.44 -16.25 5.05
C LYS A 24 5.82 -15.84 3.64
N GLU A 25 6.93 -16.38 3.15
CA GLU A 25 7.32 -16.34 1.74
C GLU A 25 6.26 -17.10 0.93
N LYS A 26 5.12 -16.45 0.72
CA LYS A 26 4.24 -16.81 -0.38
C LYS A 26 4.86 -16.13 -1.59
N SER A 27 5.66 -16.90 -2.33
CA SER A 27 6.17 -16.60 -3.67
C SER A 27 5.25 -15.62 -4.40
N ASP A 28 5.86 -14.53 -4.88
CA ASP A 28 5.25 -13.35 -5.48
C ASP A 28 4.29 -13.66 -6.64
N GLN A 29 3.09 -14.14 -6.34
CA GLN A 29 1.95 -13.85 -7.18
C GLN A 29 1.58 -12.40 -6.87
N GLU A 30 1.92 -11.50 -7.79
CA GLU A 30 1.40 -10.14 -7.83
C GLU A 30 -0.13 -10.23 -7.68
N GLN A 31 -0.65 -9.96 -6.48
CA GLN A 31 -2.08 -10.17 -6.18
C GLN A 31 -2.96 -9.19 -6.95
N VAL A 32 -2.34 -8.14 -7.48
CA VAL A 32 -2.94 -7.07 -8.24
C VAL A 32 -2.11 -6.77 -9.48
N LYS A 33 -2.73 -6.25 -10.54
CA LYS A 33 -2.05 -5.71 -11.73
C LYS A 33 -2.63 -4.35 -12.06
N GLN A 34 -1.78 -3.34 -12.11
CA GLN A 34 -2.19 -1.95 -12.31
C GLN A 34 -1.99 -1.48 -13.75
N SER A 35 -2.89 -0.62 -14.22
CA SER A 35 -2.80 0.02 -15.53
C SER A 35 -3.44 1.42 -15.55
N PRO A 36 -2.94 2.34 -16.39
CA PRO A 36 -1.65 2.28 -17.09
C PRO A 36 -0.46 2.36 -16.10
N GLN A 37 0.75 2.02 -16.56
CA GLN A 37 1.97 2.14 -15.73
C GLN A 37 2.35 3.58 -15.44
N SER A 38 2.03 4.48 -16.36
CA SER A 38 2.19 5.92 -16.21
C SER A 38 1.09 6.62 -17.01
N LEU A 39 0.71 7.81 -16.55
CA LEU A 39 -0.31 8.62 -17.18
C LEU A 39 0.12 10.09 -17.07
N THR A 40 0.03 10.80 -18.18
CA THR A 40 0.17 12.26 -18.22
C THR A 40 -1.19 12.84 -18.57
N VAL A 41 -1.72 13.67 -17.68
CA VAL A 41 -3.06 14.27 -17.79
C VAL A 41 -2.92 15.79 -17.70
N GLN A 42 -3.75 16.51 -18.45
CA GLN A 42 -3.81 17.96 -18.34
C GLN A 42 -4.55 18.36 -17.06
N GLU A 43 -4.21 19.54 -16.52
CA GLU A 43 -4.93 20.07 -15.36
C GLU A 43 -6.43 20.22 -15.69
N GLY A 44 -7.29 19.81 -14.75
CA GLY A 44 -8.74 19.83 -14.89
C GLY A 44 -9.34 18.61 -15.60
N GLU A 45 -8.53 17.80 -16.29
CA GLU A 45 -8.99 16.58 -16.96
C GLU A 45 -9.16 15.40 -15.97
N ILE A 46 -9.90 14.39 -16.40
CA ILE A 46 -10.16 13.19 -15.60
C ILE A 46 -8.98 12.21 -15.72
N SER A 47 -8.47 11.74 -14.58
CA SER A 47 -7.52 10.63 -14.52
C SER A 47 -8.21 9.34 -14.10
N ILE A 48 -7.90 8.23 -14.76
CA ILE A 48 -8.41 6.89 -14.38
C ILE A 48 -7.25 5.92 -14.27
N LEU A 49 -7.12 5.31 -13.09
CA LEU A 49 -6.17 4.25 -12.81
C LEU A 49 -6.93 2.97 -12.47
N ASN A 50 -6.49 1.86 -13.02
CA ASN A 50 -7.14 0.56 -12.86
C ASN A 50 -6.22 -0.41 -12.12
N CYS A 51 -6.84 -1.31 -11.37
CA CYS A 51 -6.20 -2.38 -10.64
C CYS A 51 -7.06 -3.64 -10.78
N SER A 52 -6.55 -4.62 -11.52
CA SER A 52 -7.15 -5.96 -11.54
C SER A 52 -6.58 -6.78 -10.40
N TYR A 53 -7.35 -7.68 -9.80
CA TYR A 53 -6.88 -8.53 -8.71
C TYR A 53 -7.21 -10.01 -8.96
N GLU A 54 -6.36 -10.89 -8.44
CA GLU A 54 -6.57 -12.34 -8.54
C GLU A 54 -7.58 -12.84 -7.50
N LYS A 55 -7.72 -14.16 -7.35
CA LYS A 55 -8.63 -14.74 -6.37
C LYS A 55 -8.13 -14.44 -4.95
N GLY A 56 -9.00 -13.85 -4.15
CA GLY A 56 -8.81 -13.65 -2.71
C GLY A 56 -10.13 -13.21 -2.07
N ALA A 57 -10.33 -13.57 -0.81
CA ALA A 57 -11.38 -12.99 0.02
C ALA A 57 -10.76 -11.79 0.73
N PHE A 58 -11.01 -10.59 0.19
CA PHE A 58 -10.54 -9.34 0.76
C PHE A 58 -11.72 -8.62 1.39
N ASP A 59 -11.52 -8.08 2.59
CA ASP A 59 -12.52 -7.24 3.22
C ASP A 59 -12.47 -5.82 2.62
N TYR A 60 -11.27 -5.37 2.25
CA TYR A 60 -11.02 -4.05 1.70
C TYR A 60 -10.10 -4.10 0.47
N LEU A 61 -10.39 -3.19 -0.46
CA LEU A 61 -9.48 -2.80 -1.53
C LEU A 61 -9.13 -1.33 -1.37
N LEU A 62 -7.87 -0.98 -1.61
CA LEU A 62 -7.31 0.31 -1.23
C LEU A 62 -6.44 0.88 -2.35
N TRP A 63 -6.44 2.21 -2.42
CA TRP A 63 -5.42 2.98 -3.12
C TRP A 63 -4.56 3.73 -2.11
N HIS A 64 -3.26 3.74 -2.38
CA HIS A 64 -2.27 4.56 -1.71
C HIS A 64 -1.64 5.50 -2.73
N TRP A 65 -1.23 6.68 -2.30
CA TRP A 65 -0.33 7.53 -3.07
C TRP A 65 1.08 7.49 -2.48
N LYS A 66 2.06 7.86 -3.29
CA LYS A 66 3.45 7.99 -2.89
C LYS A 66 4.07 9.15 -3.64
N TYR A 67 4.37 10.21 -2.90
CA TYR A 67 5.16 11.34 -3.41
C TYR A 67 6.65 11.00 -3.46
N PRO A 68 7.42 11.65 -4.36
CA PRO A 68 8.88 11.48 -4.42
C PRO A 68 9.54 11.68 -3.05
N GLY A 69 10.39 10.74 -2.65
CA GLY A 69 11.09 10.77 -1.36
C GLY A 69 10.22 10.50 -0.12
N LYS A 70 8.94 10.13 -0.28
CA LYS A 70 8.03 9.74 0.80
C LYS A 70 7.68 8.25 0.74
N GLY A 71 7.21 7.70 1.86
CA GLY A 71 6.59 6.38 1.89
C GLY A 71 5.17 6.40 1.30
N PRO A 72 4.59 5.23 0.97
CA PRO A 72 3.18 5.14 0.63
C PRO A 72 2.31 5.67 1.77
N ALA A 73 1.29 6.46 1.43
CA ALA A 73 0.29 6.95 2.37
C ALA A 73 -1.10 6.56 1.87
N PHE A 74 -2.01 6.31 2.82
CA PHE A 74 -3.39 5.98 2.52
C PHE A 74 -4.06 7.09 1.71
N LEU A 75 -4.78 6.72 0.65
CA LEU A 75 -5.63 7.63 -0.10
C LEU A 75 -7.11 7.33 0.18
N ILE A 76 -7.56 6.14 -0.19
CA ILE A 76 -8.98 5.75 -0.13
C ILE A 76 -9.12 4.23 -0.09
N ALA A 77 -10.15 3.72 0.59
CA ALA A 77 -10.49 2.31 0.64
C ALA A 77 -11.98 2.08 0.39
N ILE A 78 -12.29 0.92 -0.19
CA ILE A 78 -13.63 0.43 -0.40
C ILE A 78 -13.77 -0.96 0.21
N ARG A 79 -14.86 -1.18 0.95
CA ARG A 79 -15.25 -2.51 1.43
C ARG A 79 -15.69 -3.37 0.26
N SER A 80 -15.36 -4.66 0.26
CA SER A 80 -15.75 -5.59 -0.81
C SER A 80 -17.26 -5.72 -1.00
N VAL A 81 -18.07 -5.40 0.01
CA VAL A 81 -19.53 -5.38 -0.09
C VAL A 81 -20.07 -4.18 -0.88
N MET A 82 -19.31 -3.09 -1.01
CA MET A 82 -19.70 -1.89 -1.74
C MET A 82 -19.28 -1.99 -3.21
N ASN A 83 -19.82 -1.08 -4.04
CA ASN A 83 -19.44 -0.98 -5.46
C ASN A 83 -18.80 0.38 -5.78
N GLU A 84 -18.98 1.38 -4.93
CA GLU A 84 -18.41 2.71 -5.09
C GLU A 84 -18.12 3.35 -3.72
N MET A 85 -17.13 4.23 -3.66
CA MET A 85 -16.79 5.09 -2.52
C MET A 85 -16.20 6.40 -3.06
N GLU A 86 -16.51 7.53 -2.43
CA GLU A 86 -16.05 8.85 -2.81
C GLU A 86 -15.40 9.56 -1.61
N ASP A 87 -14.29 10.26 -1.85
CA ASP A 87 -13.65 11.17 -0.92
C ASP A 87 -13.05 12.36 -1.68
N GLY A 88 -13.67 13.53 -1.55
CA GLY A 88 -13.27 14.73 -2.28
C GLY A 88 -13.35 14.53 -3.81
N SER A 89 -12.22 14.72 -4.50
CA SER A 89 -12.13 14.53 -5.97
C SER A 89 -11.88 13.08 -6.39
N PHE A 90 -11.72 12.17 -5.43
CA PHE A 90 -11.41 10.77 -5.66
C PHE A 90 -12.66 9.91 -5.58
N THR A 91 -12.90 9.12 -6.62
CA THR A 91 -13.94 8.08 -6.62
C THR A 91 -13.29 6.72 -6.87
N VAL A 92 -13.61 5.75 -6.04
CA VAL A 92 -13.21 4.35 -6.23
C VAL A 92 -14.40 3.53 -6.62
N SER A 93 -14.33 2.86 -7.77
CA SER A 93 -15.33 1.91 -8.22
C SER A 93 -14.80 0.48 -8.17
N LEU A 94 -15.61 -0.44 -7.63
CA LEU A 94 -15.29 -1.85 -7.50
C LEU A 94 -16.23 -2.69 -8.35
N ASN A 95 -15.68 -3.30 -9.39
CA ASN A 95 -16.35 -4.31 -10.19
C ASN A 95 -15.88 -5.71 -9.75
N LYS A 96 -16.68 -6.37 -8.91
CA LYS A 96 -16.40 -7.72 -8.41
C LYS A 96 -16.40 -8.79 -9.50
N SER A 97 -17.29 -8.66 -10.49
CA SER A 97 -17.39 -9.64 -11.58
C SER A 97 -16.17 -9.59 -12.48
N ALA A 98 -15.68 -8.38 -12.79
CA ALA A 98 -14.46 -8.17 -13.56
C ALA A 98 -13.18 -8.26 -12.73
N LYS A 99 -13.31 -8.35 -11.39
CA LYS A 99 -12.22 -8.26 -10.42
C LYS A 99 -11.33 -7.05 -10.66
N GLN A 100 -11.97 -5.90 -10.75
CA GLN A 100 -11.33 -4.64 -11.07
C GLN A 100 -11.72 -3.57 -10.06
N LEU A 101 -10.72 -2.81 -9.64
CA LEU A 101 -10.82 -1.62 -8.82
C LEU A 101 -10.31 -0.45 -9.67
N ALA A 102 -11.12 0.59 -9.84
CA ALA A 102 -10.70 1.80 -10.55
C ALA A 102 -10.69 2.99 -9.59
N LEU A 103 -9.65 3.82 -9.68
CA LEU A 103 -9.55 5.13 -9.06
C LEU A 103 -9.78 6.18 -10.14
N HIS A 104 -10.79 7.03 -9.91
CA HIS A 104 -11.13 8.16 -10.74
C HIS A 104 -10.76 9.44 -10.00
N ILE A 105 -10.06 10.35 -10.66
CA ILE A 105 -9.74 11.69 -10.17
C ILE A 105 -10.48 12.66 -11.09
N ALA A 106 -11.54 13.30 -10.60
CA ALA A 106 -12.48 14.04 -11.43
C ALA A 106 -11.88 15.30 -12.06
N THR A 107 -11.04 16.03 -11.31
CA THR A 107 -10.38 17.26 -11.75
C THR A 107 -8.92 17.20 -11.35
N SER A 108 -8.07 16.64 -12.23
CA SER A 108 -6.66 16.42 -11.92
C SER A 108 -5.95 17.75 -11.65
N GLN A 109 -5.27 17.87 -10.52
CA GLN A 109 -4.50 19.04 -10.14
C GLN A 109 -3.00 18.73 -10.11
N PRO A 110 -2.10 19.74 -10.18
CA PRO A 110 -0.66 19.52 -10.06
C PRO A 110 -0.25 18.76 -8.78
N GLY A 111 -1.02 18.92 -7.70
CA GLY A 111 -0.82 18.21 -6.43
C GLY A 111 -1.14 16.71 -6.46
N ASP A 112 -1.88 16.24 -7.47
CA ASP A 112 -2.23 14.83 -7.65
C ASP A 112 -1.11 14.04 -8.34
N SER A 113 -0.02 14.71 -8.75
CA SER A 113 1.15 14.07 -9.35
C SER A 113 1.91 13.22 -8.33
N ALA A 114 1.67 11.91 -8.37
CA ALA A 114 2.23 10.93 -7.46
C ALA A 114 2.29 9.53 -8.09
N THR A 115 2.97 8.59 -7.44
CA THR A 115 2.82 7.17 -7.74
C THR A 115 1.62 6.63 -6.96
N TYR A 116 0.68 6.01 -7.67
CA TYR A 116 -0.50 5.39 -7.07
C TYR A 116 -0.33 3.87 -6.99
N ILE A 117 -0.62 3.29 -5.83
CA ILE A 117 -0.38 1.87 -5.52
C ILE A 117 -1.69 1.25 -5.03
N CYS A 118 -2.13 0.19 -5.69
CA CYS A 118 -3.29 -0.59 -5.30
C CYS A 118 -2.90 -1.68 -4.30
N ALA A 119 -3.78 -1.96 -3.35
CA ALA A 119 -3.63 -3.06 -2.41
C ALA A 119 -4.98 -3.71 -2.09
N ALA A 120 -4.94 -4.95 -1.63
CA ALA A 120 -6.11 -5.69 -1.15
C ALA A 120 -5.77 -6.37 0.19
N SER A 121 -6.68 -6.31 1.15
CA SER A 121 -6.50 -6.83 2.51
C SER A 121 -7.73 -7.55 3.02
#